data_AF-A0A1H6DUX4-F1
#
_entry.id   AF-A0A1H6DUX4-F1
#
_cell.length_a   1.000
_cell.length_b   1.000
_cell.length_c   1.000
_cell.angle_alpha   90.00
_cell.angle_beta   90.00
_cell.angle_gamma   90.00
#
_symmetry.space_group_name_H-M   'P 1'
#
loop_
_entity.id
_entity.type
_entity.pdbx_description
1 polymer ?
#
loop_
_entity_poly.entity_id
_entity_poly.type
_entity_poly.pdbx_seq_one_letter_code
_entity_poly.pdbx_strand_id
1 'polypeptide(L)' 'MSWKTDFNTGASGFLTADDTLFAMQAIGATLILTWVAWVCVLAYKDYASEKIKGNQVIFLWFRAVFALSVILYLLVN' A
#
# COMPACT_ATOMS: atom_id res chain seq x y z
N MET A 1 27.01 -13.51 10.68
CA MET A 1 26.02 -14.09 9.76
C MET A 1 25.03 -13.00 9.36
N SER A 2 24.47 -13.08 8.15
CA SER A 2 23.40 -12.18 7.73
C SER A 2 22.09 -12.63 8.37
N TRP A 3 21.22 -11.69 8.72
CA TRP A 3 19.88 -11.99 9.25
C TRP A 3 19.08 -12.93 8.34
N LYS A 4 19.29 -12.86 7.02
CA LYS A 4 18.67 -13.78 6.05
C LYS A 4 19.15 -15.21 6.25
N THR A 5 20.45 -15.38 6.49
CA THR A 5 21.05 -16.70 6.72
C THR A 5 20.53 -17.31 8.01
N ASP A 6 20.46 -16.53 9.08
CA ASP A 6 19.95 -16.98 10.39
C ASP A 6 18.47 -17.38 10.31
N PHE A 7 17.65 -16.60 9.60
CA PHE A 7 16.23 -16.92 9.36
C PHE A 7 16.05 -18.19 8.54
N ASN A 8 16.76 -18.32 7.41
CA ASN A 8 16.63 -19.46 6.51
C ASN A 8 17.09 -20.77 7.20
N THR A 9 18.14 -20.70 8.03
CA THR A 9 18.60 -21.83 8.84
C THR A 9 17.56 -22.20 9.91
N GLY A 10 16.97 -21.23 10.60
CA GLY A 10 15.90 -21.47 11.59
C GLY A 10 14.64 -22.07 10.98
N ALA A 11 14.30 -21.68 9.75
CA ALA A 11 13.16 -22.19 8.99
C ALA A 11 13.46 -23.52 8.26
N SER A 12 14.66 -24.10 8.43
CA SER A 12 15.12 -25.31 7.71
C SER A 12 14.98 -25.23 6.18
N GLY A 13 15.02 -24.03 5.61
CA GLY A 13 14.81 -23.81 4.17
C GLY A 13 13.36 -23.99 3.67
N PHE A 14 12.39 -24.27 4.55
CA PHE A 14 10.97 -24.43 4.18
C PHE A 14 10.31 -23.08 3.85
N LEU A 15 10.74 -22.01 4.54
CA LEU A 15 10.30 -20.63 4.33
C LEU A 15 11.55 -19.76 4.25
N THR A 16 11.72 -19.01 3.17
CA THR A 16 12.84 -18.07 3.07
C THR A 16 12.45 -16.70 3.60
N ALA A 17 13.46 -15.95 4.07
CA ALA A 17 13.31 -14.57 4.48
C ALA A 17 12.73 -13.69 3.37
N ASP A 18 13.11 -13.96 2.12
CA ASP A 18 12.67 -13.21 0.95
C ASP A 18 11.20 -13.52 0.60
N ASP A 19 10.78 -14.80 0.65
CA ASP A 19 9.37 -15.18 0.43
C ASP A 19 8.45 -14.58 1.49
N THR A 20 8.91 -14.58 2.74
CA THR A 20 8.15 -14.02 3.88
C THR A 20 8.04 -12.50 3.76
N LEU A 21 9.13 -11.82 3.40
CA LEU A 21 9.13 -10.38 3.17
C LEU A 21 8.20 -10.00 2.02
N PHE A 22 8.27 -10.72 0.90
CA PHE A 22 7.40 -10.50 -0.24
C PHE A 22 5.93 -10.69 0.13
N ALA A 23 5.58 -11.74 0.87
CA ALA A 23 4.21 -11.98 1.31
C ALA A 23 3.67 -10.81 2.18
N MET A 24 4.48 -10.32 3.13
CA MET A 24 4.10 -9.17 3.96
C MET A 24 3.92 -7.90 3.13
N GLN A 25 4.84 -7.64 2.18
CA GLN A 25 4.77 -6.51 1.26
C GLN A 25 3.52 -6.57 0.36
N ALA A 26 3.18 -7.75 -0.17
CA ALA A 26 2.00 -7.96 -1.00
C ALA A 26 0.69 -7.73 -0.24
N ILE A 27 0.59 -8.22 1.00
CA ILE A 27 -0.56 -7.99 1.87
C ILE A 27 -0.69 -6.50 2.19
N GLY A 28 0.41 -5.84 2.58
CA GLY A 28 0.44 -4.41 2.86
C GLY A 28 0.01 -3.56 1.66
N ALA A 29 0.55 -3.86 0.47
CA ALA A 29 0.18 -3.20 -0.77
C ALA A 29 -1.32 -3.32 -1.07
N THR A 30 -1.89 -4.51 -0.90
CA THR A 30 -3.31 -4.78 -1.15
C THR A 30 -4.22 -3.99 -0.21
N LEU A 31 -3.88 -3.92 1.08
CA LEU A 31 -4.62 -3.14 2.06
C LEU A 31 -4.63 -1.65 1.72
N ILE A 32 -3.47 -1.11 1.34
CA ILE A 32 -3.31 0.30 1.01
C ILE A 32 -4.08 0.64 -0.28
N LEU A 33 -3.96 -0.18 -1.33
CA LEU A 33 -4.72 0.00 -2.57
C LEU A 33 -6.22 -0.01 -2.32
N THR A 34 -6.70 -0.94 -1.50
CA THR A 34 -8.12 -1.02 -1.11
C THR A 34 -8.57 0.22 -0.35
N TRP A 35 -7.74 0.69 0.60
CA TRP A 35 -8.03 1.91 1.35
C TRP A 35 -8.08 3.15 0.46
N VAL A 36 -7.14 3.29 -0.49
CA VAL A 36 -7.14 4.41 -1.44
C VAL A 36 -8.37 4.38 -2.34
N ALA A 37 -8.74 3.20 -2.87
CA ALA A 37 -9.94 3.03 -3.66
C ALA A 37 -11.19 3.46 -2.87
N TRP A 38 -11.28 3.04 -1.60
CA TRP A 38 -12.36 3.45 -0.70
C TRP A 38 -12.44 4.97 -0.51
N VAL A 39 -11.31 5.63 -0.26
CA VAL A 39 -11.24 7.09 -0.08
C VAL A 39 -11.69 7.83 -1.34
N CYS A 40 -11.31 7.35 -2.53
CA CYS A 40 -11.75 7.93 -3.80
C CYS A 40 -13.27 7.80 -4.00
N VAL A 41 -13.85 6.63 -3.67
CA VAL A 41 -15.31 6.42 -3.73
C VAL A 41 -16.03 7.33 -2.74
N LEU A 42 -15.52 7.46 -1.53
CA LEU A 42 -16.11 8.32 -0.50
C LEU A 42 -16.09 9.79 -0.92
N ALA A 43 -14.96 10.26 -1.47
CA ALA A 43 -14.86 11.61 -2.03
C ALA A 43 -15.84 11.84 -3.18
N TYR A 44 -16.06 10.85 -4.07
CA TYR A 44 -17.04 10.97 -5.13
C TYR A 44 -18.48 11.08 -4.58
N LYS A 45 -18.81 10.29 -3.54
CA LYS A 45 -20.12 10.37 -2.88
C LYS A 45 -20.33 11.72 -2.17
N ASP A 46 -19.30 12.26 -1.53
CA ASP A 46 -19.36 13.56 -0.87
C ASP A 46 -19.48 14.71 -1.88
N TYR A 47 -18.86 14.59 -3.05
CA TYR A 47 -19.03 15.53 -4.15
C TYR A 47 -20.46 15.51 -4.70
N ALA A 48 -21.02 14.32 -4.93
CA ALA A 48 -22.40 14.16 -5.37
C ALA A 48 -23.42 14.68 -4.33
N SER A 49 -23.04 14.70 -3.05
CA SER A 49 -23.86 15.24 -1.95
C SER A 49 -23.61 16.73 -1.67
N GLU A 50 -22.86 17.42 -2.55
CA GLU A 50 -22.47 18.84 -2.44
C GLU A 50 -21.70 19.21 -1.14
N LYS A 51 -21.17 18.22 -0.42
CA LYS A 51 -20.40 18.44 0.82
C LYS A 51 -19.00 18.97 0.54
N ILE A 52 -18.45 18.63 -0.63
CA ILE A 52 -17.13 19.07 -1.09
C ILE A 52 -17.21 19.59 -2.52
N LYS A 53 -16.33 20.53 -2.87
CA LYS A 53 -16.24 21.11 -4.22
C LYS A 53 -15.41 20.20 -5.13
N GLY A 54 -15.63 20.28 -6.45
CA GLY A 54 -14.90 19.47 -7.44
C GLY A 54 -13.37 19.62 -7.36
N ASN A 55 -12.89 20.84 -7.06
CA ASN A 55 -11.45 21.08 -6.86
C ASN A 55 -10.87 20.31 -5.67
N GLN A 56 -11.67 20.06 -4.62
CA GLN A 56 -11.23 19.28 -3.46
C GLN A 56 -11.14 17.79 -3.79
N VAL A 57 -12.02 17.27 -4.66
CA VAL A 57 -11.96 15.89 -5.17
C VAL A 57 -10.68 15.69 -5.97
N ILE A 58 -10.39 16.58 -6.91
CA ILE A 58 -9.19 16.50 -7.75
C ILE A 58 -7.92 16.56 -6.89
N PHE A 59 -7.88 17.48 -5.91
CA PHE A 59 -6.74 17.59 -5.01
C PHE A 59 -6.54 16.32 -4.15
N LEU A 60 -7.63 15.71 -3.69
CA LEU A 60 -7.60 14.45 -2.95
C LEU A 60 -7.11 13.29 -3.83
N TRP A 61 -7.51 13.24 -5.09
CA TRP A 61 -7.01 12.24 -6.04
C TRP A 61 -5.50 12.37 -6.27
N PHE A 62 -4.99 13.60 -6.45
CA PHE A 62 -3.54 13.81 -6.56
C PHE A 62 -2.78 13.37 -5.30
N ARG A 63 -3.31 13.64 -4.10
CA ARG A 63 -2.71 13.16 -2.84
C ARG A 63 -2.72 11.65 -2.73
N ALA A 64 -3.80 11.01 -3.16
CA ALA A 64 -3.92 9.55 -3.18
C ALA A 64 -2.89 8.91 -4.13
N VAL A 65 -2.73 9.45 -5.34
CA VAL A 65 -1.71 9.00 -6.30
C VAL A 65 -0.30 9.20 -5.73
N PHE A 66 -0.01 10.36 -5.16
CA PHE A 66 1.28 10.63 -4.54
C PHE A 66 1.59 9.66 -3.38
N ALA A 67 0.63 9.41 -2.49
CA ALA A 67 0.79 8.45 -1.39
C ALA A 67 1.06 7.03 -1.92
N LEU A 68 0.36 6.61 -2.98
CA LEU A 68 0.63 5.33 -3.64
C LEU A 68 2.04 5.29 -4.23
N SER A 69 2.50 6.35 -4.91
CA SER A 69 3.85 6.41 -5.46
C SER A 69 4.94 6.27 -4.39
N VAL A 70 4.77 6.92 -3.24
CA VAL A 70 5.70 6.80 -2.11
C VAL A 70 5.71 5.39 -1.54
N ILE A 71 4.54 4.79 -1.35
CA ILE A 71 4.43 3.43 -0.81
C ILE A 71 5.03 2.40 -1.77
N LEU A 72 4.81 2.58 -3.07
CA LEU A 72 5.38 1.72 -4.10
C LEU A 72 6.90 1.81 -4.14
N TYR A 73 7.46 3.01 -3.95
CA TYR A 73 8.90 3.19 -3.77
C TYR A 73 9.43 2.46 -2.53
N LEU A 74 8.77 2.56 -1.38
CA LEU A 74 9.16 1.88 -0.14
C LEU A 74 9.00 0.35 -0.17
N LEU A 75 8.14 -0.17 -1.05
CA LEU A 75 7.97 -1.62 -1.23
C LEU A 75 9.04 -2.22 -2.15
N VAL A 76 9.51 -1.45 -3.13
CA VAL A 76 10.50 -1.89 -4.11
C VAL A 76 11.94 -1.70 -3.60
N ASN A 77 12.17 -0.72 -2.74
CA ASN A 77 13.50 -0.23 -2.36
C ASN A 77 13.76 -0.40 -0.86
#